data_AF-A0ABD4Y6X6-F1
#
_entry.id   AF-A0ABD4Y6X6-F1
#
_cell.length_a   1.000
_cell.length_b   1.000
_cell.length_c   1.000
_cell.angle_alpha   90.00
_cell.angle_beta   90.00
_cell.angle_gamma   90.00
#
_symmetry.space_group_name_H-M   'P 1'
#
loop_
_entity.id
_entity.type
_entity.pdbx_description
1 polymer ?
#
loop_
_entity_poly.entity_id
_entity_poly.type
_entity_poly.pdbx_seq_one_letter_code
_entity_poly.pdbx_strand_id
1 'polypeptide(L)'
;GVHGLVHQAAQGESGKRLTRYRLTLVPQLAYLAHRTNQRVFQHLTVPQIIAQVLEEHGIQADAYRFGLGPVVYPPREYCVQYDETDLHFIQRLCEEEGIHYHFQHGASGHVLVFGDDQTVFPRLAATAYQQDSGLVADQPVIKRFGLRLETRTSRVTRRDYDFEKPRLTMEAAFHSDFQPDLEDYDYPGRFTERARGKHLSQRALERHRHDYELAEG
;
A
#
# COMPACT_ATOMS: atom_id res chain seq x y z
N GLY A 1 12.57 -13.51 12.45
CA GLY A 1 12.42 -14.57 11.43
C GLY A 1 11.28 -14.19 10.49
N VAL A 2 11.11 -14.90 9.38
CA VAL A 2 10.00 -14.67 8.44
C VAL A 2 8.93 -15.73 8.68
N HIS A 3 7.69 -15.31 8.88
CA HIS A 3 6.52 -16.18 9.06
C HIS A 3 5.58 -16.06 7.85
N GLY A 4 5.13 -17.17 7.29
CA GLY A 4 4.19 -17.20 6.17
C GLY A 4 3.67 -18.59 5.89
N LEU A 5 2.74 -18.70 4.95
CA LEU A 5 2.17 -19.93 4.46
C LEU A 5 3.00 -20.47 3.28
N VAL A 6 3.14 -21.78 3.17
CA VAL A 6 3.77 -22.42 2.01
C VAL A 6 2.82 -22.32 0.83
N HIS A 7 3.13 -21.43 -0.12
CA HIS A 7 2.39 -21.27 -1.37
C HIS A 7 2.82 -22.27 -2.42
N GLN A 8 4.11 -22.57 -2.48
CA GLN A 8 4.68 -23.52 -3.41
C GLN A 8 5.77 -24.33 -2.72
N ALA A 9 5.79 -25.63 -2.99
CA ALA A 9 6.90 -26.52 -2.64
C ALA A 9 7.33 -27.29 -3.88
N ALA A 10 8.63 -27.31 -4.15
CA ALA A 10 9.19 -28.01 -5.29
C ALA A 10 10.45 -28.77 -4.88
N GLN A 11 10.53 -30.02 -5.33
CA GLN A 11 11.79 -30.77 -5.35
C GLN A 11 12.53 -30.44 -6.65
N GLY A 12 13.78 -30.01 -6.51
CA GLY A 12 14.71 -29.85 -7.61
C GLY A 12 15.56 -31.11 -7.83
N GLU A 13 16.75 -30.93 -8.37
CA GLU A 13 17.67 -32.04 -8.62
C GLU A 13 18.09 -32.77 -7.33
N SER A 14 18.14 -34.10 -7.43
CA SER A 14 18.71 -34.99 -6.42
C SER A 14 20.12 -35.39 -6.81
N GLY A 15 21.12 -34.87 -6.09
CA GLY A 15 22.50 -35.30 -6.22
C GLY A 15 22.78 -36.57 -5.41
N LYS A 16 24.04 -37.04 -5.44
CA LYS A 16 24.46 -38.27 -4.71
C LYS A 16 24.27 -38.22 -3.19
N ARG A 17 24.17 -37.02 -2.59
CA ARG A 17 24.14 -36.83 -1.12
C ARG A 17 23.04 -35.90 -0.61
N LEU A 18 22.58 -34.96 -1.45
CA LEU A 18 21.59 -33.96 -1.08
C LEU A 18 20.58 -33.80 -2.22
N THR A 19 19.34 -33.53 -1.84
CA THR A 19 18.27 -33.15 -2.76
C THR A 19 17.92 -31.69 -2.52
N ARG A 20 17.84 -30.90 -3.60
CA ARG A 20 17.48 -29.49 -3.51
C ARG A 20 15.96 -29.36 -3.36
N TYR A 21 15.51 -28.53 -2.44
CA TYR A 21 14.11 -28.12 -2.34
C TYR A 21 13.99 -26.60 -2.48
N ARG A 22 12.86 -26.14 -3.00
CA ARG A 22 12.47 -24.74 -3.05
C ARG A 22 11.09 -24.60 -2.42
N LEU A 23 10.96 -23.65 -1.50
CA LEU A 23 9.69 -23.26 -0.92
C LEU A 23 9.45 -21.78 -1.21
N THR A 24 8.22 -21.44 -1.57
CA THR A 24 7.74 -20.05 -1.66
C THR A 24 6.83 -19.80 -0.47
N LEU A 25 7.21 -18.86 0.39
CA LEU A 25 6.41 -18.43 1.53
C LEU A 25 5.68 -17.13 1.18
N VAL A 26 4.38 -17.06 1.50
CA VAL A 26 3.54 -15.87 1.28
C VAL A 26 2.75 -15.53 2.53
N PRO A 27 2.33 -14.27 2.74
CA PRO A 27 1.36 -13.95 3.78
C PRO A 27 -0.02 -14.54 3.46
N GLN A 28 -0.87 -14.74 4.48
CA GLN A 28 -2.25 -15.22 4.25
C GLN A 28 -3.04 -14.28 3.32
N LEU A 29 -2.73 -12.98 3.36
CA LEU A 29 -3.30 -11.97 2.46
C LEU A 29 -3.13 -12.33 0.97
N ALA A 30 -2.05 -13.03 0.59
CA ALA A 30 -1.80 -13.39 -0.81
C ALA A 30 -2.86 -14.34 -1.38
N TYR A 31 -3.55 -15.12 -0.54
CA TYR A 31 -4.60 -16.03 -1.01
C TYR A 31 -5.83 -15.31 -1.54
N LEU A 32 -6.05 -14.05 -1.13
CA LEU A 32 -7.14 -13.21 -1.66
C LEU A 32 -6.94 -12.88 -3.15
N ALA A 33 -5.75 -13.13 -3.72
CA ALA A 33 -5.51 -13.03 -5.16
C ALA A 33 -6.20 -14.13 -5.98
N HIS A 34 -6.68 -15.20 -5.33
CA HIS A 34 -7.29 -16.36 -5.99
C HIS A 34 -8.82 -16.40 -5.93
N ARG A 35 -9.45 -15.34 -5.42
CA ARG A 35 -10.91 -15.22 -5.33
C ARG A 35 -11.37 -13.92 -5.96
N THR A 36 -12.18 -14.03 -7.00
CA THR A 36 -12.87 -12.93 -7.66
C THR A 36 -14.31 -12.86 -7.18
N ASN A 37 -14.82 -11.66 -6.93
CA ASN A 37 -16.16 -11.50 -6.38
C ASN A 37 -16.91 -10.28 -6.94
N GLN A 38 -18.22 -10.24 -6.68
CA GLN A 38 -19.11 -9.14 -7.01
C GLN A 38 -19.99 -8.81 -5.81
N ARG A 39 -19.73 -7.67 -5.15
CA ARG A 39 -20.34 -7.31 -3.87
C ARG A 39 -20.53 -5.82 -3.73
N VAL A 40 -21.50 -5.47 -2.90
CA VAL A 40 -21.85 -4.09 -2.58
C VAL A 40 -21.67 -3.87 -1.08
N PHE A 41 -20.93 -2.82 -0.73
CA PHE A 41 -20.75 -2.31 0.62
C PHE A 41 -21.39 -0.93 0.70
N GLN A 42 -22.22 -0.68 1.70
CA GLN A 42 -22.96 0.58 1.86
C GLN A 42 -22.79 1.10 3.28
N HIS A 43 -22.63 2.41 3.40
CA HIS A 43 -22.51 3.12 4.68
C HIS A 43 -21.36 2.60 5.56
N LEU A 44 -20.27 2.13 4.95
CA LEU A 44 -19.07 1.66 5.62
C LEU A 44 -17.86 2.51 5.23
N THR A 45 -16.97 2.75 6.18
CA THR A 45 -15.67 3.37 5.91
C THR A 45 -14.75 2.36 5.22
N VAL A 46 -13.71 2.84 4.53
CA VAL A 46 -12.73 1.95 3.89
C VAL A 46 -12.08 0.97 4.88
N PRO A 47 -11.61 1.38 6.07
CA PRO A 47 -11.10 0.44 7.06
C PRO A 47 -12.11 -0.64 7.47
N GLN A 48 -13.40 -0.29 7.60
CA GLN A 48 -14.46 -1.25 7.91
C GLN A 48 -14.67 -2.26 6.78
N ILE A 49 -14.66 -1.80 5.52
CA ILE A 49 -14.78 -2.68 4.35
C ILE A 49 -13.59 -3.63 4.29
N ILE A 50 -12.37 -3.12 4.44
CA ILE A 50 -11.15 -3.94 4.45
C ILE A 50 -11.21 -4.98 5.56
N ALA A 51 -11.55 -4.57 6.80
CA ALA A 51 -11.71 -5.48 7.93
C ALA A 51 -12.70 -6.60 7.62
N GLN A 52 -13.87 -6.27 7.08
CA GLN A 52 -14.89 -7.25 6.72
C GLN A 52 -14.36 -8.27 5.70
N VAL A 53 -13.67 -7.82 4.64
CA VAL A 53 -13.10 -8.71 3.62
C VAL A 53 -12.01 -9.61 4.22
N LEU A 54 -11.18 -9.09 5.13
CA LEU A 54 -10.13 -9.87 5.80
C LEU A 54 -10.73 -10.97 6.70
N GLU A 55 -11.73 -10.63 7.51
CA GLU A 55 -12.36 -11.56 8.46
C GLU A 55 -13.08 -12.71 7.77
N GLU A 56 -13.73 -12.44 6.62
CA GLU A 56 -14.33 -13.47 5.75
C GLU A 56 -13.30 -14.47 5.20
N HIS A 57 -12.01 -14.09 5.14
CA HIS A 57 -10.89 -14.97 4.75
C HIS A 57 -10.15 -15.58 5.95
N GLY A 58 -10.73 -15.48 7.16
CA GLY A 58 -10.14 -16.02 8.37
C GLY A 58 -8.93 -15.23 8.88
N ILE A 59 -8.69 -14.01 8.37
CA ILE A 59 -7.69 -13.08 8.92
C ILE A 59 -8.40 -12.28 10.01
N GLN A 60 -8.38 -12.81 11.23
CA GLN A 60 -9.12 -12.26 12.37
C GLN A 60 -8.42 -11.04 13.00
N ALA A 61 -9.09 -10.37 13.93
CA ALA A 61 -8.63 -9.12 14.54
C ALA A 61 -7.28 -9.20 15.29
N ASP A 62 -6.77 -10.39 15.58
CA ASP A 62 -5.42 -10.61 16.13
C ASP A 62 -4.33 -10.71 15.05
N ALA A 63 -4.71 -10.89 13.79
CA ALA A 63 -3.82 -11.03 12.64
C ALA A 63 -3.71 -9.74 11.78
N TYR A 64 -4.50 -8.70 12.06
CA TYR A 64 -4.36 -7.40 11.42
C TYR A 64 -4.58 -6.24 12.39
N ARG A 65 -4.08 -5.05 12.05
CA ARG A 65 -4.37 -3.81 12.80
C ARG A 65 -4.32 -2.58 11.92
N PHE A 66 -5.06 -1.56 12.32
CA PHE A 66 -5.06 -0.23 11.71
C PHE A 66 -4.33 0.76 12.62
N GLY A 67 -3.15 1.22 12.20
CA GLY A 67 -2.41 2.33 12.80
C GLY A 67 -2.63 3.61 12.01
N LEU A 68 -3.87 4.08 11.99
CA LEU A 68 -4.24 5.26 11.21
C LEU A 68 -4.13 6.52 12.07
N GLY A 69 -3.64 7.60 11.48
CA GLY A 69 -3.49 8.91 12.11
C GLY A 69 -4.83 9.63 12.31
N PRO A 70 -4.82 10.97 12.44
CA PRO A 70 -6.04 11.75 12.69
C PRO A 70 -6.95 11.89 11.46
N VAL A 71 -6.61 11.26 10.34
CA VAL A 71 -7.39 11.32 9.09
C VAL A 71 -8.73 10.63 9.29
N VAL A 72 -9.81 11.34 8.97
CA VAL A 72 -11.17 10.78 9.00
C VAL A 72 -11.49 10.15 7.66
N TYR A 73 -11.75 8.84 7.68
CA TYR A 73 -12.20 8.08 6.51
C TYR A 73 -13.74 8.08 6.47
N PRO A 74 -14.38 8.88 5.60
CA PRO A 74 -15.83 8.98 5.59
C PRO A 74 -16.46 7.64 5.17
N PRO A 75 -17.64 7.29 5.71
CA PRO A 75 -18.42 6.19 5.18
C PRO A 75 -18.75 6.43 3.70
N ARG A 76 -18.61 5.39 2.89
CA ARG A 76 -19.02 5.42 1.49
C ARG A 76 -20.50 5.09 1.42
N GLU A 77 -21.29 5.96 0.80
CA GLU A 77 -22.71 5.68 0.53
C GLU A 77 -22.86 4.36 -0.25
N TYR A 78 -22.00 4.19 -1.27
CA TYR A 78 -21.99 3.03 -2.13
C TYR A 78 -20.57 2.69 -2.59
N CYS A 79 -20.12 1.46 -2.32
CA CYS A 79 -18.82 0.94 -2.74
C CYS A 79 -19.00 -0.46 -3.32
N VAL A 80 -18.51 -0.68 -4.54
CA VAL A 80 -18.65 -1.95 -5.24
C VAL A 80 -17.29 -2.60 -5.39
N GLN A 81 -17.23 -3.89 -5.10
CA GLN A 81 -16.24 -4.81 -5.65
C GLN A 81 -16.86 -5.44 -6.89
N TYR A 82 -16.33 -5.19 -8.09
CA TYR A 82 -16.93 -5.68 -9.32
C TYR A 82 -15.88 -6.35 -10.20
N ASP A 83 -16.00 -7.67 -10.35
CA ASP A 83 -15.15 -8.48 -11.23
C ASP A 83 -13.65 -8.29 -10.98
N GLU A 84 -13.29 -8.15 -9.70
CA GLU A 84 -11.92 -8.00 -9.24
C GLU A 84 -11.65 -8.95 -8.07
N THR A 85 -10.38 -9.30 -7.87
CA THR A 85 -10.00 -10.18 -6.77
C THR A 85 -10.16 -9.48 -5.43
N ASP A 86 -10.37 -10.24 -4.36
CA ASP A 86 -10.48 -9.68 -3.01
C ASP A 86 -9.18 -8.92 -2.63
N LEU A 87 -8.03 -9.36 -3.12
CA LEU A 87 -6.75 -8.66 -2.93
C LEU A 87 -6.71 -7.33 -3.71
N HIS A 88 -7.08 -7.35 -4.99
CA HIS A 88 -7.10 -6.15 -5.82
C HIS A 88 -8.08 -5.11 -5.26
N PHE A 89 -9.23 -5.56 -4.75
CA PHE A 89 -10.21 -4.70 -4.11
C PHE A 89 -9.63 -3.98 -2.89
N ILE A 90 -8.98 -4.71 -1.97
CA ILE A 90 -8.32 -4.11 -0.79
C ILE A 90 -7.23 -3.12 -1.24
N GLN A 91 -6.39 -3.51 -2.20
CA GLN A 91 -5.30 -2.66 -2.70
C GLN A 91 -5.81 -1.37 -3.32
N ARG A 92 -6.85 -1.45 -4.17
CA ARG A 92 -7.50 -0.29 -4.77
C ARG A 92 -8.07 0.64 -3.71
N LEU A 93 -8.74 0.11 -2.69
CA LEU A 93 -9.26 0.93 -1.58
C LEU A 93 -8.12 1.60 -0.79
N CYS A 94 -7.05 0.87 -0.53
CA CYS A 94 -5.85 1.40 0.11
C CYS A 94 -5.24 2.55 -0.69
N GLU A 95 -5.05 2.36 -1.99
CA GLU A 95 -4.51 3.38 -2.90
C GLU A 95 -5.39 4.64 -2.98
N GLU A 96 -6.71 4.47 -3.04
CA GLU A 96 -7.67 5.58 -3.06
C GLU A 96 -7.58 6.45 -1.80
N GLU A 97 -7.34 5.84 -0.64
CA GLU A 97 -7.26 6.53 0.65
C GLU A 97 -5.83 6.95 1.06
N GLY A 98 -4.81 6.53 0.31
CA GLY A 98 -3.41 6.71 0.72
C GLY A 98 -2.99 5.85 1.92
N ILE A 99 -3.64 4.69 2.10
CA ILE A 99 -3.29 3.70 3.12
C ILE A 99 -2.26 2.75 2.53
N HIS A 100 -1.14 2.56 3.23
CA HIS A 100 -0.18 1.51 2.94
C HIS A 100 -0.36 0.35 3.93
N TYR A 101 0.24 -0.80 3.63
CA TYR A 101 0.31 -1.91 4.58
C TYR A 101 1.65 -2.62 4.55
N HIS A 102 2.01 -3.24 5.67
CA HIS A 102 3.23 -4.02 5.82
C HIS A 102 2.99 -5.21 6.77
N PHE A 103 3.94 -6.15 6.81
CA PHE A 103 3.87 -7.31 7.70
C PHE A 103 4.88 -7.20 8.84
N GLN A 104 4.43 -7.44 10.06
CA GLN A 104 5.29 -7.57 11.23
C GLN A 104 5.37 -9.05 11.62
N HIS A 105 6.55 -9.66 11.47
CA HIS A 105 6.76 -11.08 11.74
C HIS A 105 7.23 -11.31 13.19
N GLY A 106 6.54 -12.19 13.89
CA GLY A 106 6.93 -12.77 15.17
C GLY A 106 7.36 -14.23 15.03
N ALA A 107 7.69 -14.87 16.15
CA ALA A 107 8.10 -16.28 16.17
C ALA A 107 6.95 -17.24 15.82
N SER A 108 5.72 -16.88 16.18
CA SER A 108 4.52 -17.73 16.03
C SER A 108 3.54 -17.23 14.97
N GLY A 109 3.81 -16.11 14.30
CA GLY A 109 2.82 -15.46 13.44
C GLY A 109 3.35 -14.23 12.71
N HIS A 110 2.51 -13.64 11.88
CA HIS A 110 2.73 -12.28 11.38
C HIS A 110 1.44 -11.48 11.51
N VAL A 111 1.57 -10.17 11.68
CA VAL A 111 0.44 -9.23 11.71
C VAL A 111 0.50 -8.35 10.47
N LEU A 112 -0.63 -8.23 9.78
CA LEU A 112 -0.84 -7.26 8.70
C LEU A 112 -1.16 -5.89 9.30
N VAL A 113 -0.29 -4.91 9.08
CA VAL A 113 -0.42 -3.56 9.67
C VAL A 113 -0.75 -2.57 8.56
N PHE A 114 -1.90 -1.92 8.66
CA PHE A 114 -2.29 -0.80 7.81
C PHE A 114 -1.90 0.53 8.47
N GLY A 115 -1.42 1.49 7.69
CA GLY A 115 -1.06 2.83 8.16
C GLY A 115 -1.20 3.88 7.07
N ASP A 116 -1.21 5.15 7.47
CA ASP A 116 -1.35 6.32 6.60
C ASP A 116 -0.27 7.40 6.84
N ASP A 117 0.66 7.12 7.76
CA ASP A 117 1.84 7.92 8.06
C ASP A 117 3.04 7.04 8.47
N GLN A 118 4.18 7.66 8.79
CA GLN A 118 5.43 6.94 9.11
C GLN A 118 5.49 6.41 10.55
N THR A 119 4.55 6.77 11.43
CA THR A 119 4.60 6.44 12.86
C THR A 119 4.34 4.96 13.13
N VAL A 120 3.70 4.25 12.18
CA VAL A 120 3.44 2.81 12.27
C VAL A 120 4.68 1.95 12.09
N PHE A 121 5.75 2.50 11.51
CA PHE A 121 6.97 1.76 11.27
C PHE A 121 7.84 1.68 12.53
N PRO A 122 8.42 0.50 12.84
CA PRO A 122 9.36 0.39 13.94
C PRO A 122 10.63 1.20 13.64
N ARG A 123 11.12 1.96 14.63
CA ARG A 123 12.41 2.63 14.53
C ARG A 123 13.53 1.61 14.75
N LEU A 124 14.42 1.48 13.77
CA LEU A 124 15.60 0.63 13.85
C LEU A 124 16.81 1.41 14.33
N ALA A 125 17.80 0.69 14.88
CA ALA A 125 19.10 1.28 15.20
C ALA A 125 19.84 1.69 13.91
N ALA A 126 20.64 2.76 14.00
CA ALA A 126 21.46 3.21 12.89
C ALA A 126 22.42 2.08 12.46
N THR A 127 22.46 1.80 11.16
CA THR A 127 23.39 0.83 10.57
C THR A 127 24.48 1.61 9.83
N ALA A 128 25.75 1.26 10.06
CA ALA A 128 26.86 1.95 9.44
C ALA A 128 26.94 1.64 7.94
N TYR A 129 27.26 2.67 7.14
CA TYR A 129 27.67 2.49 5.75
C TYR A 129 29.18 2.23 5.71
N GLN A 130 29.58 1.12 5.08
CA GLN A 130 30.96 0.75 4.86
C GLN A 130 31.10 0.22 3.44
N GLN A 131 31.72 1.01 2.56
CA GLN A 131 31.94 0.63 1.17
C GLN A 131 32.63 -0.75 1.06
N ASP A 132 32.09 -1.59 0.18
CA ASP A 132 32.59 -2.96 0.00
C ASP A 132 34.08 -2.98 -0.37
N SER A 133 34.91 -3.52 0.53
CA SER A 133 36.35 -3.66 0.35
C SER A 133 36.77 -5.09 -0.03
N GLY A 134 35.80 -5.99 -0.25
CA GLY A 134 36.04 -7.42 -0.43
C GLY A 134 36.31 -8.17 0.89
N LEU A 135 36.36 -7.46 2.01
CA LEU A 135 36.45 -8.03 3.35
C LEU A 135 35.05 -8.26 3.94
N VAL A 136 34.96 -9.23 4.86
CA VAL A 136 33.77 -9.45 5.68
C VAL A 136 33.82 -8.48 6.85
N ALA A 137 32.77 -7.67 7.01
CA ALA A 137 32.67 -6.77 8.15
C ALA A 137 32.34 -7.55 9.43
N ASP A 138 32.86 -7.09 10.57
CA ASP A 138 32.63 -7.72 11.88
C ASP A 138 31.20 -7.50 12.40
N GLN A 139 30.48 -6.53 11.84
CA GLN A 139 29.11 -6.18 12.19
C GLN A 139 28.25 -6.00 10.92
N PRO A 140 26.91 -6.05 11.03
CA PRO A 140 26.03 -5.69 9.92
C PRO A 140 26.29 -4.26 9.44
N VAL A 141 26.59 -4.10 8.15
CA VAL A 141 26.86 -2.82 7.50
C VAL A 141 26.16 -2.74 6.15
N ILE A 142 25.83 -1.52 5.71
CA ILE A 142 25.37 -1.22 4.36
C ILE A 142 26.61 -1.13 3.47
N LYS A 143 26.71 -1.97 2.44
CA LYS A 143 27.92 -2.09 1.61
C LYS A 143 27.93 -1.23 0.35
N ARG A 144 26.73 -0.89 -0.13
CA ARG A 144 26.49 -0.09 -1.34
C ARG A 144 25.40 0.90 -1.00
N PHE A 145 25.48 2.11 -1.53
CA PHE A 145 24.43 3.09 -1.33
C PHE A 145 24.38 3.97 -2.57
N GLY A 146 23.24 3.95 -3.26
CA GLY A 146 22.97 4.72 -4.46
C GLY A 146 21.78 5.64 -4.24
N LEU A 147 21.82 6.82 -4.87
CA LEU A 147 20.72 7.77 -4.88
C LEU A 147 20.30 8.00 -6.34
N ARG A 148 19.00 7.95 -6.59
CA ARG A 148 18.40 8.25 -7.88
C ARG A 148 17.32 9.31 -7.70
N LEU A 149 17.33 10.30 -8.60
CA LEU A 149 16.25 11.25 -8.73
C LEU A 149 15.59 11.08 -10.09
N GLU A 150 14.26 11.23 -10.16
CA GLU A 150 13.52 11.16 -11.41
C GLU A 150 12.44 12.24 -11.49
N THR A 151 12.21 12.75 -12.71
CA THR A 151 11.10 13.66 -12.96
C THR A 151 9.77 12.96 -12.70
N ARG A 152 8.89 13.62 -11.96
CA ARG A 152 7.56 13.13 -11.61
C ARG A 152 6.53 14.23 -11.78
N THR A 153 5.26 13.83 -11.82
CA THR A 153 4.09 14.71 -11.74
C THR A 153 4.31 15.76 -10.63
N SER A 154 4.03 17.03 -10.95
CA SER A 154 4.18 18.14 -10.02
C SER A 154 2.83 18.69 -9.56
N ARG A 155 1.74 18.38 -10.29
CA ARG A 155 0.36 18.80 -9.98
C ARG A 155 -0.63 17.69 -10.27
N VAL A 156 -1.59 17.53 -9.36
CA VAL A 156 -2.75 16.65 -9.56
C VAL A 156 -4.01 17.48 -9.47
N THR A 157 -4.89 17.34 -10.46
CA THR A 157 -6.21 17.96 -10.51
C THR A 157 -7.28 16.88 -10.65
N ARG A 158 -8.31 16.95 -9.82
CA ARG A 158 -9.47 16.05 -9.85
C ARG A 158 -10.75 16.86 -9.97
N ARG A 159 -11.60 16.47 -10.91
CA ARG A 159 -12.89 17.12 -11.15
C ARG A 159 -14.03 16.13 -10.99
N ASP A 160 -15.16 16.60 -10.51
CA ASP A 160 -16.39 15.81 -10.39
C ASP A 160 -17.63 16.65 -10.72
N TYR A 161 -18.80 16.03 -10.62
CA TYR A 161 -20.10 16.67 -10.75
C TYR A 161 -21.06 16.15 -9.66
N ASP A 162 -21.60 17.08 -8.87
CA ASP A 162 -22.65 16.79 -7.88
C ASP A 162 -24.00 17.27 -8.44
N PHE A 163 -24.91 16.33 -8.72
CA PHE A 163 -26.23 16.63 -9.29
C PHE A 163 -27.16 17.36 -8.30
N GLU A 164 -26.92 17.24 -6.99
CA GLU A 164 -27.67 17.98 -5.97
C GLU A 164 -27.19 19.44 -5.89
N LYS A 165 -25.93 19.69 -6.32
CA LYS A 165 -25.30 21.02 -6.35
C LYS A 165 -24.78 21.35 -7.76
N PRO A 166 -25.64 21.37 -8.80
CA PRO A 166 -25.20 21.41 -10.20
C PRO A 166 -24.46 22.69 -10.61
N ARG A 167 -24.61 23.78 -9.81
CA ARG A 167 -23.92 25.06 -10.03
C ARG A 167 -22.55 25.14 -9.33
N LEU A 168 -22.23 24.17 -8.47
CA LEU A 168 -20.97 24.15 -7.75
C LEU A 168 -19.89 23.54 -8.64
N THR A 169 -18.84 24.32 -8.95
CA THR A 169 -17.65 23.74 -9.57
C THR A 169 -16.97 22.82 -8.57
N MET A 170 -17.01 21.52 -8.86
CA MET A 170 -16.38 20.46 -8.10
C MET A 170 -15.03 20.15 -8.71
N GLU A 171 -14.03 20.95 -8.34
CA GLU A 171 -12.64 20.78 -8.76
C GLU A 171 -11.75 20.98 -7.54
N ALA A 172 -10.74 20.12 -7.43
CA ALA A 172 -9.71 20.22 -6.42
C ALA A 172 -8.36 19.92 -7.06
N ALA A 173 -7.32 20.62 -6.60
CA ALA A 173 -5.96 20.39 -7.06
C ALA A 173 -4.98 20.45 -5.90
N PHE A 174 -3.86 19.76 -6.07
CA PHE A 174 -2.71 19.82 -5.18
C PHE A 174 -1.45 19.91 -6.03
N HIS A 175 -0.53 20.81 -5.66
CA HIS A 175 0.72 21.02 -6.38
C HIS A 175 1.91 20.97 -5.45
N SER A 176 3.04 20.58 -6.02
CA SER A 176 4.36 20.69 -5.41
C SER A 176 5.07 21.93 -5.94
N ASP A 177 6.21 22.27 -5.34
CA ASP A 177 7.05 23.40 -5.78
C ASP A 177 7.99 23.05 -6.94
N PHE A 178 7.98 21.80 -7.42
CA PHE A 178 8.86 21.31 -8.50
C PHE A 178 8.43 21.84 -9.87
N GLN A 179 9.42 22.03 -10.75
CA GLN A 179 9.24 22.49 -12.13
C GLN A 179 9.76 21.43 -13.13
N PRO A 180 9.22 21.36 -14.36
CA PRO A 180 8.10 22.15 -14.89
C PRO A 180 6.74 21.72 -14.31
N ASP A 181 5.67 22.47 -14.58
CA ASP A 181 4.31 22.06 -14.23
C ASP A 181 3.85 20.88 -15.09
N LEU A 182 3.86 19.68 -14.50
CA LEU A 182 3.43 18.42 -15.07
C LEU A 182 2.15 17.97 -14.35
N GLU A 183 1.02 18.16 -15.03
CA GLU A 183 -0.31 17.91 -14.49
C GLU A 183 -0.82 16.50 -14.79
N ASP A 184 -1.32 15.82 -13.76
CA ASP A 184 -2.22 14.68 -13.85
C ASP A 184 -3.65 15.15 -13.58
N TYR A 185 -4.48 15.20 -14.62
CA TYR A 185 -5.88 15.56 -14.57
C TYR A 185 -6.77 14.33 -14.73
N ASP A 186 -7.82 14.19 -13.92
CA ASP A 186 -8.80 13.10 -14.06
C ASP A 186 -10.24 13.51 -13.73
N TYR A 187 -11.19 12.83 -14.39
CA TYR A 187 -12.64 12.90 -14.19
C TYR A 187 -13.28 11.51 -14.48
N PRO A 188 -14.15 10.98 -13.61
CA PRO A 188 -14.64 11.58 -12.36
C PRO A 188 -13.67 11.40 -11.19
N GLY A 189 -13.56 12.42 -10.34
CA GLY A 189 -12.68 12.46 -9.17
C GLY A 189 -13.16 11.66 -7.96
N ARG A 190 -14.40 11.14 -7.99
CA ARG A 190 -15.07 10.34 -6.96
C ARG A 190 -15.19 11.07 -5.61
N PHE A 191 -15.65 12.33 -5.65
CA PHE A 191 -15.92 13.11 -4.44
C PHE A 191 -17.12 14.07 -4.61
N THR A 192 -17.90 14.21 -3.54
CA THR A 192 -19.03 15.16 -3.45
C THR A 192 -18.73 16.36 -2.56
N GLU A 193 -17.58 16.37 -1.88
CA GLU A 193 -17.11 17.47 -1.03
C GLU A 193 -15.73 17.97 -1.47
N ARG A 194 -15.54 19.30 -1.47
CA ARG A 194 -14.26 19.92 -1.86
C ARG A 194 -13.08 19.51 -0.97
N ALA A 195 -13.32 19.40 0.34
CA ALA A 195 -12.29 18.96 1.29
C ALA A 195 -11.80 17.55 0.94
N ARG A 196 -12.73 16.66 0.58
CA ARG A 196 -12.42 15.30 0.12
C ARG A 196 -11.65 15.31 -1.19
N GLY A 197 -12.07 16.10 -2.19
CA GLY A 197 -11.34 16.24 -3.45
C GLY A 197 -9.90 16.72 -3.25
N LYS A 198 -9.67 17.67 -2.33
CA LYS A 198 -8.32 18.15 -1.99
C LYS A 198 -7.47 17.04 -1.36
N HIS A 199 -8.04 16.27 -0.44
CA HIS A 199 -7.36 15.13 0.17
C HIS A 199 -6.96 14.08 -0.87
N LEU A 200 -7.87 13.68 -1.76
CA LEU A 200 -7.59 12.71 -2.82
C LEU A 200 -6.52 13.22 -3.81
N SER A 201 -6.58 14.51 -4.16
CA SER A 201 -5.56 15.12 -5.04
C SER A 201 -4.18 15.13 -4.38
N GLN A 202 -4.12 15.40 -3.08
CA GLN A 202 -2.88 15.31 -2.30
C GLN A 202 -2.33 13.88 -2.27
N ARG A 203 -3.15 12.88 -1.91
CA ARG A 203 -2.72 11.47 -1.87
C ARG A 203 -2.25 10.96 -3.22
N ALA A 204 -2.94 11.34 -4.30
CA ALA A 204 -2.52 11.00 -5.65
C ALA A 204 -1.16 11.65 -6.02
N LEU A 205 -0.91 12.91 -5.62
CA LEU A 205 0.39 13.55 -5.88
C LEU A 205 1.50 12.89 -5.06
N GLU A 206 1.27 12.59 -3.78
CA GLU A 206 2.21 11.87 -2.92
C GLU A 206 2.56 10.50 -3.53
N ARG A 207 1.57 9.76 -4.03
CA ARG A 207 1.77 8.47 -4.73
C ARG A 207 2.63 8.62 -5.99
N HIS A 208 2.32 9.60 -6.85
CA HIS A 208 3.11 9.86 -8.06
C HIS A 208 4.57 10.22 -7.74
N ARG A 209 4.83 10.76 -6.55
CA ARG A 209 6.15 11.24 -6.16
C ARG A 209 6.86 10.33 -5.16
N HIS A 210 6.32 9.16 -4.83
CA HIS A 210 6.89 8.29 -3.79
C HIS A 210 8.35 7.87 -4.07
N ASP A 211 8.76 7.85 -5.33
CA ASP A 211 10.08 7.46 -5.80
C ASP A 211 10.82 8.58 -6.54
N TYR A 212 10.41 9.85 -6.36
CA TYR A 212 11.09 10.98 -7.00
C TYR A 212 12.56 11.07 -6.56
N GLU A 213 12.85 10.66 -5.32
CA GLU A 213 14.18 10.57 -4.71
C GLU A 213 14.25 9.23 -3.97
N LEU A 214 14.92 8.25 -4.60
CA LEU A 214 15.00 6.89 -4.10
C LEU A 214 16.45 6.55 -3.76
N ALA A 215 16.67 6.09 -2.53
CA ALA A 215 17.94 5.54 -2.08
C ALA A 215 17.89 4.01 -2.03
N GLU A 216 18.94 3.35 -2.53
CA GLU A 216 19.09 1.89 -2.56
C GLU A 216 20.42 1.48 -1.93
N GLY A 217 20.42 0.52 -1.00
CA GLY A 217 21.64 0.03 -0.34
C GLY A 217 21.51 -1.28 0.43
#